data_AF-A0A5C5ZLX9-F1
#
_entry.id   AF-A0A5C5ZLX9-F1
#
_cell.length_a   1.000
_cell.length_b   1.000
_cell.length_c   1.000
_cell.angle_alpha   90.00
_cell.angle_beta   90.00
_cell.angle_gamma   90.00
#
_symmetry.space_group_name_H-M   'P 1'
#
loop_
_entity.id
_entity.type
_entity.pdbx_description
1 polymer ?
#
loop_
_entity_poly.entity_id
_entity_poly.type
_entity_poly.pdbx_seq_one_letter_code
_entity_poly.pdbx_strand_id
1 'polypeptide(L)'
;MLCPQDHASQAAVRTAQGIEVVNVRQELGPSAVPPWMTLVTCMFLHGGWMHFLGNMWFLYIFGDNVEDRLGHFGYVLLYLGTGVMAGLAHYISQTDSPVPTLGASGAIAGVMGAYAFLYPHARVLAVLPLFVIFTTFVVPAPVFLGLWFAIQVFSGIGSLGAGVGGGVAWWAHAGGFAAGIIAAVIIGRLPMGHGPVTARRF
;
A
#
# COMPACT_ATOMS: atom_id res chain seq x y z
N MET A 1 -20.73 -6.00 12.62
CA MET A 1 -20.52 -6.95 13.73
C MET A 1 -19.12 -7.50 13.55
N LEU A 2 -18.12 -6.84 14.14
CA LEU A 2 -16.71 -7.19 13.95
C LEU A 2 -16.24 -7.96 15.18
N CYS A 3 -15.67 -9.12 14.94
CA CYS A 3 -15.17 -10.09 15.92
C CYS A 3 -14.21 -9.42 16.93
N PRO A 4 -14.30 -9.73 18.24
CA PRO A 4 -13.25 -9.39 19.19
C PRO A 4 -11.92 -10.01 18.72
N GLN A 5 -10.86 -9.20 18.67
CA GLN A 5 -9.53 -9.69 18.30
C GLN A 5 -8.98 -10.53 19.46
N ASP A 6 -8.97 -11.85 19.26
CA ASP A 6 -8.55 -12.88 20.23
C ASP A 6 -7.02 -12.87 20.43
N HIS A 7 -6.52 -12.05 21.35
CA HIS A 7 -5.15 -12.22 21.85
C HIS A 7 -5.14 -13.24 22.99
N ALA A 8 -4.88 -14.50 22.67
CA ALA A 8 -4.61 -15.53 23.67
C ALA A 8 -3.22 -15.28 24.28
N SER A 9 -3.19 -14.84 25.54
CA SER A 9 -1.96 -14.77 26.34
C SER A 9 -1.94 -15.92 27.34
N GLN A 10 -0.78 -16.52 27.59
CA GLN A 10 -0.66 -17.56 28.60
C GLN A 10 -0.42 -16.92 29.97
N ALA A 11 -1.29 -17.19 30.94
CA ALA A 11 -1.08 -16.78 32.33
C ALA A 11 -1.04 -18.02 33.23
N ALA A 12 -0.07 -18.04 34.14
CA ALA A 12 0.00 -19.04 35.19
C ALA A 12 -1.01 -18.70 36.29
N VAL A 13 -2.06 -19.52 36.42
CA VAL A 13 -3.09 -19.39 37.45
C VAL A 13 -2.84 -20.45 38.53
N ARG A 14 -2.85 -20.03 39.80
CA ARG A 14 -2.66 -20.94 40.94
C ARG A 14 -4.01 -21.54 41.32
N THR A 15 -4.18 -22.85 41.10
CA THR A 15 -5.38 -23.62 41.43
C THR A 15 -5.15 -24.47 42.69
N ALA A 16 -6.20 -25.12 43.20
CA ALA A 16 -6.09 -26.03 44.33
C ALA A 16 -5.20 -27.26 44.04
N GLN A 17 -4.98 -27.60 42.76
CA GLN A 17 -4.14 -28.71 42.32
C GLN A 17 -2.70 -28.31 41.92
N GLY A 18 -2.36 -27.02 41.88
CA GLY A 18 -1.02 -26.56 41.48
C GLY A 18 -1.02 -25.26 40.68
N ILE A 19 0.05 -25.00 39.93
CA ILE A 19 0.11 -23.89 38.98
C ILE A 19 -0.28 -24.43 37.60
N GLU A 20 -1.36 -23.90 37.04
CA GLU A 20 -1.85 -24.27 35.71
C GLU A 20 -1.63 -23.08 34.76
N VAL A 21 -1.05 -23.35 33.58
CA VAL A 21 -0.92 -22.33 32.54
C VAL A 21 -2.21 -22.30 31.74
N VAL A 22 -3.02 -21.26 31.96
CA VAL A 22 -4.32 -21.09 31.30
C VAL A 22 -4.18 -20.06 30.18
N ASN A 23 -4.85 -20.32 29.05
CA ASN A 23 -5.00 -19.32 28.00
C ASN A 23 -5.98 -18.23 28.47
N VAL A 24 -5.45 -17.07 28.82
CA VAL A 24 -6.23 -15.87 29.12
C VAL A 24 -6.55 -15.19 27.80
N ARG A 25 -7.84 -15.21 27.46
CA ARG A 25 -8.40 -14.37 26.39
C ARG A 25 -8.56 -12.97 26.94
N GLN A 26 -7.78 -12.03 26.42
CA GLN A 26 -7.98 -10.62 26.71
C GLN A 26 -8.92 -10.04 25.66
N GLU A 27 -10.18 -9.85 26.03
CA GLU A 27 -11.12 -9.04 25.25
C GLU A 27 -10.55 -7.62 25.19
N LEU A 28 -10.03 -7.22 24.03
CA LEU A 28 -9.63 -5.83 23.82
C LEU A 28 -10.87 -4.95 23.98
N GLY A 29 -10.77 -3.95 24.86
CA GLY A 29 -11.83 -2.95 25.01
C GLY A 29 -12.14 -2.26 23.66
N PRO A 30 -13.27 -1.54 23.56
CA PRO A 30 -13.65 -0.88 22.33
C PRO A 30 -12.50 0.00 21.80
N SER A 31 -12.11 -0.22 20.55
CA SER A 31 -11.10 0.62 19.89
C SER A 31 -11.55 2.07 19.93
N ALA A 32 -10.65 2.98 20.33
CA ALA A 32 -10.88 4.42 20.28
C ALA A 32 -11.15 4.92 18.85
N VAL A 33 -10.69 4.17 17.84
CA VAL A 33 -10.88 4.47 16.42
C VAL A 33 -11.82 3.43 15.81
N PRO A 34 -12.93 3.84 15.19
CA PRO A 34 -13.83 2.88 14.56
C PRO A 34 -13.12 2.17 13.39
N PRO A 35 -13.39 0.88 13.15
CA PRO A 35 -12.63 0.08 12.16
C PRO A 35 -12.62 0.63 10.74
N TRP A 36 -13.66 1.34 10.31
CA TRP A 36 -13.67 1.93 8.96
C TRP A 36 -12.70 3.11 8.83
N MET A 37 -12.41 3.83 9.92
CA MET A 37 -11.42 4.92 9.90
C MET A 37 -10.00 4.37 9.75
N THR A 38 -9.75 3.11 10.14
CA THR A 38 -8.40 2.53 10.01
C THR A 38 -7.98 2.38 8.56
N LEU A 39 -8.92 2.25 7.60
CA LEU A 39 -8.62 2.27 6.16
C LEU A 39 -7.92 3.56 5.71
N VAL A 40 -8.15 4.67 6.42
CA VAL A 40 -7.53 5.96 6.12
C VAL A 40 -6.35 6.23 7.05
N THR A 41 -6.51 6.00 8.36
CA THR A 41 -5.47 6.36 9.33
C THR A 41 -4.24 5.45 9.21
N CYS A 42 -4.39 4.20 8.77
CA CYS A 42 -3.24 3.28 8.56
C CYS A 42 -2.32 3.72 7.41
N MET A 43 -2.83 4.54 6.48
CA MET A 43 -2.06 5.06 5.34
C MET A 43 -0.90 5.95 5.78
N PHE A 44 -0.97 6.52 6.98
CA PHE A 44 0.05 7.42 7.51
C PHE A 44 1.02 6.73 8.48
N LEU A 45 0.77 5.46 8.82
CA LEU A 45 1.61 4.67 9.70
C LEU A 45 2.70 3.95 8.92
N HIS A 46 3.88 3.82 9.52
CA HIS A 46 5.03 3.20 8.88
C HIS A 46 5.70 2.20 9.84
N GLY A 47 6.01 1.01 9.33
CA GLY A 47 6.61 -0.08 10.11
C GLY A 47 8.11 0.08 10.38
N GLY A 48 8.73 1.19 9.99
CA GLY A 48 10.15 1.48 10.20
C GLY A 48 10.71 2.52 9.23
N TRP A 49 11.96 2.95 9.47
CA TRP A 49 12.62 4.01 8.70
C TRP A 49 12.78 3.68 7.22
N MET A 50 13.22 2.47 6.88
CA MET A 50 13.38 2.07 5.47
C MET A 50 12.05 2.08 4.72
N HIS A 51 10.96 1.66 5.37
CA HIS A 51 9.61 1.69 4.79
C HIS A 51 9.16 3.14 4.56
N PHE A 52 9.35 4.02 5.55
CA PHE A 52 9.06 5.44 5.41
C PHE A 52 9.86 6.12 4.30
N LEU A 53 11.18 5.97 4.30
CA LEU A 53 12.07 6.56 3.30
C LEU A 53 11.77 6.03 1.90
N GLY A 54 11.48 4.74 1.75
CA GLY A 54 11.04 4.16 0.49
C GLY A 54 9.76 4.81 -0.02
N ASN A 55 8.73 4.95 0.83
CA ASN A 55 7.48 5.62 0.46
C ASN A 55 7.72 7.07 0.00
N MET A 56 8.52 7.83 0.74
CA MET A 56 8.84 9.21 0.37
C MET A 56 9.63 9.29 -0.94
N TRP A 57 10.52 8.32 -1.19
CA TRP A 57 11.27 8.23 -2.44
C TRP A 57 10.36 8.00 -3.66
N PHE A 58 9.41 7.06 -3.56
CA PHE A 58 8.43 6.84 -4.64
C PHE A 58 7.54 8.06 -4.87
N LEU A 59 7.10 8.73 -3.80
CA LEU A 59 6.35 9.99 -3.91
C LEU A 59 7.18 11.08 -4.58
N TYR A 60 8.48 11.18 -4.28
CA TYR A 60 9.37 12.16 -4.89
C TYR A 60 9.60 11.94 -6.39
N ILE A 61 9.53 10.70 -6.87
CA ILE A 61 9.69 10.35 -8.29
C ILE A 61 8.40 10.55 -9.08
N PHE A 62 7.27 10.08 -8.53
CA PHE A 62 6.02 9.99 -9.29
C PHE A 62 4.97 11.03 -8.88
N GLY A 63 5.01 11.48 -7.63
CA GLY A 63 3.96 12.30 -7.01
C GLY A 63 3.83 13.68 -7.64
N ASP A 64 4.95 14.37 -7.84
CA ASP A 64 4.96 15.74 -8.37
C ASP A 64 4.35 15.85 -9.78
N ASN A 65 4.64 14.89 -10.64
CA ASN A 65 4.10 14.83 -12.01
C ASN A 65 2.59 14.55 -12.00
N VAL A 66 2.14 13.59 -11.18
CA VAL A 66 0.70 13.30 -11.05
C VAL A 66 -0.03 14.49 -10.42
N GLU A 67 0.57 15.15 -9.44
CA GLU A 67 0.02 16.35 -8.82
C GLU A 67 -0.10 17.52 -9.80
N ASP A 68 0.91 17.79 -10.62
CA ASP A 68 0.83 18.82 -11.67
C ASP A 68 -0.34 18.56 -12.63
N ARG A 69 -0.54 17.29 -12.99
CA ARG A 69 -1.56 16.91 -13.97
C ARG A 69 -2.98 16.96 -13.41
N LEU A 70 -3.14 16.75 -12.12
CA LEU A 70 -4.44 16.66 -11.42
C LEU A 70 -4.77 17.89 -10.57
N GLY A 71 -3.78 18.75 -10.28
CA GLY A 71 -3.83 19.78 -9.26
C GLY A 71 -3.78 19.21 -7.83
N HIS A 72 -3.44 20.06 -6.85
CA HIS A 72 -3.30 19.69 -5.43
C HIS A 72 -4.52 18.93 -4.89
N PHE A 73 -5.74 19.42 -5.18
CA PHE A 73 -6.96 18.79 -4.69
C PHE A 73 -7.24 17.43 -5.35
N GLY A 74 -7.05 17.33 -6.67
CA GLY A 74 -7.20 16.08 -7.41
C GLY A 74 -6.19 15.02 -6.95
N TYR A 75 -4.96 15.45 -6.66
CA TYR A 75 -3.92 14.59 -6.11
C TYR A 75 -4.29 14.02 -4.73
N VAL A 76 -4.78 14.85 -3.81
CA VAL A 76 -5.22 14.40 -2.48
C VAL A 76 -6.37 13.40 -2.59
N LEU A 77 -7.36 13.67 -3.45
CA LEU A 77 -8.46 12.74 -3.68
C LEU A 77 -7.98 11.41 -4.30
N LEU A 78 -7.06 11.46 -5.26
CA LEU A 78 -6.46 10.28 -5.85
C LEU A 78 -5.73 9.46 -4.77
N TYR A 79 -4.89 10.11 -3.97
CA TYR A 79 -4.08 9.46 -2.95
C TYR A 79 -4.96 8.76 -1.90
N LEU A 80 -5.92 9.50 -1.32
CA LEU A 80 -6.83 8.94 -0.30
C LEU A 80 -7.74 7.86 -0.89
N GLY A 81 -8.32 8.11 -2.06
CA GLY A 81 -9.23 7.17 -2.72
C GLY A 81 -8.53 5.85 -3.08
N THR A 82 -7.37 5.92 -3.72
CA THR A 82 -6.60 4.71 -4.07
C THR A 82 -6.06 3.99 -2.84
N GLY A 83 -5.71 4.71 -1.77
CA GLY A 83 -5.33 4.09 -0.49
C GLY A 83 -6.46 3.29 0.16
N VAL A 84 -7.68 3.83 0.18
CA VAL A 84 -8.87 3.08 0.64
C VAL A 84 -9.09 1.85 -0.22
N MET A 85 -9.03 1.98 -1.55
CA MET A 85 -9.19 0.83 -2.47
C MET A 85 -8.10 -0.22 -2.30
N ALA A 86 -6.86 0.19 -2.03
CA ALA A 86 -5.75 -0.69 -1.71
C ALA A 86 -6.00 -1.48 -0.40
N GLY A 87 -6.42 -0.79 0.66
CA GLY A 87 -6.77 -1.41 1.94
C GLY A 87 -7.90 -2.43 1.78
N LEU A 88 -8.95 -2.08 1.03
CA LEU A 88 -10.05 -2.99 0.73
C LEU A 88 -9.62 -4.21 -0.09
N ALA A 89 -8.81 -4.02 -1.14
CA ALA A 89 -8.31 -5.12 -1.95
C ALA A 89 -7.50 -6.13 -1.11
N HIS A 90 -6.68 -5.63 -0.19
CA HIS A 90 -5.91 -6.49 0.69
C HIS A 90 -6.79 -7.17 1.75
N TYR A 91 -7.71 -6.44 2.37
CA TYR A 91 -8.66 -7.00 3.33
C TYR A 91 -9.47 -8.16 2.71
N ILE A 92 -10.00 -7.97 1.49
CA ILE A 92 -10.76 -9.01 0.79
C ILE A 92 -9.88 -10.23 0.47
N SER A 93 -8.59 -10.04 0.20
CA SER A 93 -7.67 -11.15 -0.09
C SER A 93 -7.37 -12.03 1.13
N GLN A 94 -7.49 -11.50 2.35
CA GLN A 94 -7.11 -12.16 3.59
C GLN A 94 -7.98 -11.66 4.76
N THR A 95 -9.29 -11.93 4.72
CA THR A 95 -10.27 -11.39 5.68
C THR A 95 -10.02 -11.79 7.13
N ASP A 96 -9.43 -12.97 7.33
CA ASP A 96 -9.19 -13.56 8.64
C ASP A 96 -7.75 -13.40 9.12
N SER A 97 -6.96 -12.55 8.46
CA SER A 97 -5.57 -12.31 8.86
C SER A 97 -5.50 -11.54 10.19
N PRO A 98 -4.80 -12.05 11.21
CA PRO A 98 -4.54 -11.33 12.45
C PRO A 98 -3.40 -10.30 12.30
N VAL A 99 -2.76 -10.24 11.13
CA VAL A 99 -1.61 -9.34 10.89
C VAL A 99 -2.14 -7.97 10.44
N PRO A 100 -1.92 -6.90 11.21
CA PRO A 100 -2.40 -5.58 10.83
C PRO A 100 -1.61 -5.05 9.63
N THR A 101 -2.34 -4.49 8.67
CA THR A 101 -1.74 -3.80 7.52
C THR A 101 -1.54 -2.31 7.84
N LEU A 102 -0.38 -1.79 7.50
CA LEU A 102 -0.02 -0.38 7.70
C LEU A 102 0.90 0.08 6.56
N GLY A 103 0.77 1.33 6.14
CA GLY A 103 1.65 1.91 5.13
C GLY A 103 0.95 2.77 4.09
N ALA A 104 1.63 3.85 3.71
CA ALA A 104 1.30 4.70 2.58
C ALA A 104 1.41 3.99 1.22
N SER A 105 2.10 2.85 1.17
CA SER A 105 2.53 2.19 -0.07
C SER A 105 1.38 1.78 -1.00
N GLY A 106 0.20 1.44 -0.47
CA GLY A 106 -0.99 1.17 -1.27
C GLY A 106 -1.50 2.40 -2.05
N ALA A 107 -1.55 3.56 -1.39
CA ALA A 107 -1.91 4.81 -2.04
C ALA A 107 -0.84 5.27 -3.04
N ILE A 108 0.43 5.08 -2.69
CA ILE A 108 1.56 5.37 -3.58
C ILE A 108 1.50 4.47 -4.82
N ALA A 109 1.12 3.20 -4.67
CA ALA A 109 0.87 2.32 -5.79
C ALA A 109 -0.23 2.88 -6.71
N GLY A 110 -1.27 3.50 -6.14
CA GLY A 110 -2.28 4.24 -6.91
C GLY A 110 -1.72 5.44 -7.66
N VAL A 111 -0.84 6.24 -7.04
CA VAL A 111 -0.12 7.31 -7.73
C VAL A 111 0.72 6.76 -8.89
N MET A 112 1.42 5.64 -8.68
CA MET A 112 2.20 4.96 -9.71
C MET A 112 1.31 4.44 -10.86
N GLY A 113 0.15 3.88 -10.55
CA GLY A 113 -0.82 3.43 -11.56
C GLY A 113 -1.36 4.59 -12.38
N ALA A 114 -1.68 5.71 -11.74
CA ALA A 114 -2.07 6.93 -12.45
C ALA A 114 -0.94 7.46 -13.34
N TYR A 115 0.31 7.47 -12.84
CA TYR A 115 1.48 7.88 -13.60
C TYR A 115 1.69 7.01 -14.85
N ALA A 116 1.56 5.67 -14.72
CA ALA A 116 1.71 4.75 -15.84
C ALA A 116 0.75 5.06 -17.00
N PHE A 117 -0.47 5.49 -16.68
CA PHE A 117 -1.47 5.87 -17.68
C PHE A 117 -1.24 7.28 -18.25
N LEU A 118 -0.93 8.26 -17.39
CA LEU A 118 -0.79 9.67 -17.78
C LEU A 118 0.51 9.95 -18.55
N TYR A 119 1.55 9.16 -18.31
CA TYR A 119 2.89 9.36 -18.85
C TYR A 119 3.44 8.14 -19.60
N PRO A 120 2.79 7.67 -20.69
CA PRO A 120 3.17 6.44 -21.40
C PRO A 120 4.54 6.52 -22.10
N HIS A 121 5.08 7.72 -22.29
CA HIS A 121 6.38 7.93 -22.92
C HIS A 121 7.45 8.46 -21.94
N ALA A 122 7.11 8.58 -20.66
CA ALA A 122 8.10 9.01 -19.68
C ALA A 122 9.15 7.94 -19.44
N ARG A 123 10.29 8.37 -18.93
CA ARG A 123 11.40 7.52 -18.52
C ARG A 123 11.65 7.75 -17.04
N VAL A 124 12.03 6.68 -16.35
CA VAL A 124 12.32 6.68 -14.91
C VAL A 124 13.73 6.13 -14.71
N LEU A 125 14.47 6.77 -13.81
CA LEU A 125 15.76 6.36 -13.31
C LEU A 125 15.52 5.24 -12.31
N ALA A 126 15.60 4.02 -12.80
CA ALA A 126 15.53 2.84 -11.95
C ALA A 126 16.85 2.74 -11.18
N VAL A 127 16.75 2.81 -9.85
CA VAL A 127 17.86 2.47 -8.95
C VAL A 127 17.80 0.98 -8.69
N LEU A 128 18.80 0.23 -9.14
CA LEU A 128 18.94 -1.18 -8.80
C LEU A 128 19.96 -1.29 -7.66
N PRO A 129 19.53 -1.62 -6.42
CA PRO A 129 20.45 -1.86 -5.33
C PRO A 129 21.13 -3.22 -5.53
N LEU A 130 22.32 -3.23 -6.14
CA LEU A 130 23.19 -4.41 -6.24
C LEU A 130 24.09 -4.48 -5.00
N PHE A 131 23.49 -4.83 -3.85
CA PHE A 131 24.13 -4.99 -2.53
C PHE A 131 24.97 -3.80 -2.02
N VAL A 132 26.10 -3.48 -2.68
CA VAL A 132 27.03 -2.39 -2.35
C VAL A 132 27.07 -1.31 -3.46
N ILE A 133 26.57 -1.62 -4.67
CA ILE A 133 26.58 -0.71 -5.81
C ILE A 133 25.15 -0.28 -6.11
N PHE A 134 24.89 1.03 -6.04
CA PHE A 134 23.69 1.62 -6.60
C PHE A 134 23.98 1.95 -8.06
N THR A 135 23.51 1.10 -8.98
CA THR A 135 23.53 1.43 -10.40
C THR A 135 22.20 2.04 -10.80
N THR A 136 22.26 3.09 -11.61
CA THR A 136 21.08 3.79 -12.12
C THR A 136 21.01 3.63 -13.62
N PHE A 137 19.86 3.20 -14.13
CA PHE A 137 19.61 3.14 -15.56
C PHE A 137 18.22 3.67 -15.88
N VAL A 138 18.11 4.25 -17.07
CA VAL A 138 16.89 4.92 -17.52
C VAL A 138 16.01 3.90 -18.24
N VAL A 139 14.83 3.64 -17.70
CA VAL A 139 13.86 2.67 -18.22
C VAL A 139 12.59 3.40 -18.63
N PRO A 140 11.91 3.01 -19.73
CA PRO A 140 10.56 3.49 -20.00
C PRO A 140 9.64 3.24 -18.80
N ALA A 141 8.94 4.27 -18.34
CA ALA A 141 8.09 4.19 -17.16
C ALA A 141 7.04 3.07 -17.22
N PRO A 142 6.36 2.82 -18.35
CA PRO A 142 5.39 1.72 -18.44
C PRO A 142 6.03 0.35 -18.26
N VAL A 143 7.29 0.18 -18.69
CA VAL A 143 8.02 -1.08 -18.53
C VAL A 143 8.37 -1.29 -17.07
N PHE A 144 8.93 -0.26 -16.42
CA PHE A 144 9.28 -0.31 -15.00
C PHE A 144 8.04 -0.57 -14.12
N LEU A 145 6.98 0.21 -14.32
CA LEU A 145 5.75 0.11 -13.54
C LEU A 145 4.95 -1.15 -13.85
N GLY A 146 4.94 -1.60 -15.11
CA GLY A 146 4.32 -2.85 -15.52
C GLY A 146 5.02 -4.07 -14.91
N LEU A 147 6.36 -4.09 -14.92
CA LEU A 147 7.12 -5.16 -14.25
C LEU A 147 6.91 -5.13 -12.73
N TRP A 148 6.94 -3.94 -12.12
CA TRP A 148 6.67 -3.78 -10.70
C TRP A 148 5.29 -4.30 -10.32
N PHE A 149 4.24 -3.97 -11.09
CA PHE A 149 2.89 -4.45 -10.89
C PHE A 149 2.78 -5.97 -11.05
N ALA A 150 3.42 -6.54 -12.07
CA ALA A 150 3.46 -7.98 -12.29
C ALA A 150 4.07 -8.70 -11.07
N ILE A 151 5.18 -8.18 -10.52
CA ILE A 151 5.77 -8.71 -9.28
C ILE A 151 4.76 -8.69 -8.14
N GLN A 152 4.00 -7.60 -7.95
CA GLN A 152 2.97 -7.55 -6.90
C GLN A 152 1.93 -8.66 -7.06
N VAL A 153 1.45 -8.90 -8.29
CA VAL A 153 0.44 -9.94 -8.56
C VAL A 153 1.02 -11.34 -8.33
N PHE A 154 2.20 -11.65 -8.88
CA PHE A 154 2.82 -12.97 -8.72
C PHE A 154 3.19 -13.27 -7.27
N SER A 155 3.76 -12.30 -6.55
CA SER A 155 4.06 -12.45 -5.13
C SER A 155 2.79 -12.53 -4.28
N GLY A 156 1.74 -11.79 -4.65
CA GLY A 156 0.41 -11.88 -4.05
C GLY A 156 -0.18 -13.27 -4.20
N ILE A 157 -0.17 -13.85 -5.40
CA ILE A 157 -0.60 -15.22 -5.67
C ILE A 157 0.24 -16.23 -4.87
N GLY A 158 1.57 -16.08 -4.86
CA GLY A 158 2.46 -16.96 -4.09
C GLY A 158 2.25 -16.87 -2.57
N SER A 159 1.71 -15.75 -2.07
CA SER A 159 1.35 -15.60 -0.66
C SER A 159 0.00 -16.25 -0.30
N LEU A 160 -0.87 -16.53 -1.29
CA LEU A 160 -2.14 -17.22 -1.04
C LEU A 160 -1.86 -18.67 -0.66
N GLY A 161 -1.98 -18.99 0.64
CA GLY A 161 -1.70 -20.31 1.20
C GLY A 161 -0.33 -20.45 1.87
N ALA A 162 0.51 -19.40 1.84
CA ALA A 162 1.62 -19.29 2.77
C ALA A 162 1.06 -19.08 4.20
N GLY A 163 1.74 -19.62 5.21
CA GLY A 163 1.32 -19.46 6.60
C GLY A 163 1.19 -17.98 7.02
N VAL A 164 0.37 -17.72 8.04
CA VAL A 164 0.15 -16.38 8.58
C VAL A 164 1.45 -15.81 9.14
N GLY A 165 1.95 -14.71 8.56
CA GLY A 165 3.18 -14.04 8.98
C GLY A 165 3.24 -12.59 8.51
N GLY A 166 4.01 -11.76 9.21
CA GLY A 166 4.27 -10.38 8.80
C GLY A 166 5.03 -10.31 7.47
N GLY A 167 4.69 -9.34 6.61
CA GLY A 167 5.29 -9.24 5.28
C GLY A 167 4.75 -8.10 4.43
N VAL A 168 4.97 -8.19 3.12
CA VAL A 168 4.53 -7.18 2.15
C VAL A 168 3.06 -7.40 1.79
N ALA A 169 2.25 -6.34 1.86
CA ALA A 169 0.84 -6.36 1.48
C ALA A 169 0.67 -6.31 -0.05
N TRP A 170 1.08 -7.37 -0.74
CA TRP A 170 1.09 -7.47 -2.21
C TRP A 170 -0.25 -7.08 -2.87
N TRP A 171 -1.36 -7.55 -2.30
CA TRP A 171 -2.70 -7.25 -2.80
C TRP A 171 -3.11 -5.79 -2.57
N ALA A 172 -2.57 -5.11 -1.55
CA ALA A 172 -2.78 -3.67 -1.38
C ALA A 172 -2.10 -2.90 -2.51
N HIS A 173 -0.87 -3.28 -2.85
CA HIS A 173 -0.13 -2.64 -3.94
C HIS A 173 -0.80 -2.87 -5.30
N ALA A 174 -1.20 -4.11 -5.60
CA ALA A 174 -1.89 -4.43 -6.84
C ALA A 174 -3.24 -3.70 -6.94
N GLY A 175 -4.04 -3.72 -5.87
CA GLY A 175 -5.34 -3.05 -5.81
C GLY A 175 -5.22 -1.53 -5.95
N GLY A 176 -4.27 -0.92 -5.23
CA GLY A 176 -3.98 0.51 -5.33
C GLY A 176 -3.57 0.91 -6.75
N PHE A 177 -2.63 0.19 -7.35
CA PHE A 177 -2.15 0.44 -8.72
C PHE A 177 -3.27 0.36 -9.76
N ALA A 178 -4.10 -0.68 -9.70
CA ALA A 178 -5.25 -0.82 -10.58
C ALA A 178 -6.26 0.32 -10.38
N ALA A 179 -6.57 0.69 -9.13
CA ALA A 179 -7.45 1.81 -8.82
C ALA A 179 -6.90 3.14 -9.36
N GLY A 180 -5.58 3.33 -9.30
CA GLY A 180 -4.89 4.49 -9.87
C GLY A 180 -5.04 4.61 -11.38
N ILE A 181 -4.85 3.51 -12.11
CA ILE A 181 -5.10 3.47 -13.56
C ILE A 181 -6.55 3.82 -13.86
N ILE A 182 -7.50 3.21 -13.16
CA ILE A 182 -8.94 3.44 -13.38
C ILE A 182 -9.28 4.92 -13.13
N ALA A 183 -8.80 5.50 -12.03
CA ALA A 183 -9.00 6.91 -11.73
C ALA A 183 -8.41 7.81 -12.81
N ALA A 184 -7.18 7.52 -13.27
CA ALA A 184 -6.53 8.29 -14.33
C ALA A 184 -7.25 8.18 -15.69
N VAL A 185 -7.81 7.02 -16.03
CA VAL A 185 -8.66 6.83 -17.22
C VAL A 185 -9.92 7.69 -17.13
N ILE A 186 -10.58 7.69 -15.98
CA ILE A 186 -11.79 8.50 -15.75
C ILE A 186 -11.45 9.98 -15.88
N ILE A 187 -10.39 10.44 -15.22
CA ILE A 187 -9.98 11.85 -15.21
C ILE A 187 -9.46 12.29 -16.59
N GLY A 188 -8.71 11.44 -17.29
CA GLY A 188 -8.20 11.73 -18.63
C GLY A 188 -9.30 11.93 -19.69
N ARG A 189 -10.52 11.46 -19.41
CA ARG A 189 -11.71 11.69 -20.25
C ARG A 189 -12.47 12.97 -19.88
N LEU A 190 -12.13 13.61 -18.77
CA LEU A 190 -12.73 14.87 -18.33
C LEU A 190 -11.87 16.06 -18.83
N PRO A 191 -12.47 17.19 -19.20
CA PRO A 191 -11.76 18.45 -19.49
C PRO A 191 -11.20 19.11 -18.22
N MET A 192 -10.69 18.32 -17.27
CA MET A 192 -10.19 18.74 -15.95
C MET A 192 -8.67 18.72 -15.88
N GLY A 193 -7.98 18.80 -17.02
CA GLY A 193 -6.53 18.78 -17.10
C GLY A 193 -5.93 20.12 -17.51
N HIS A 194 -5.01 20.63 -16.71
CA HIS A 194 -3.95 21.47 -17.25
C HIS A 194 -3.28 20.73 -18.43
N GLY A 195 -2.84 21.47 -19.45
CA GLY A 195 -2.31 20.90 -20.71
C GLY A 195 -1.18 19.89 -20.50
N PRO A 196 -0.76 19.15 -21.55
CA PRO A 196 0.24 18.10 -21.43
C PRO A 196 1.53 18.64 -20.78
N VAL A 197 1.80 18.21 -19.55
CA VAL A 197 3.04 18.50 -18.81
C VAL A 197 4.00 17.35 -19.09
N THR A 198 5.22 17.65 -19.53
CA THR A 198 6.28 16.63 -19.62
C THR A 198 6.74 16.22 -18.22
N ALA A 199 7.00 14.94 -18.00
CA ALA A 199 7.54 14.45 -16.73
C ALA A 199 8.82 15.23 -16.37
N ARG A 200 8.87 15.78 -15.14
CA ARG A 200 9.96 16.69 -14.72
C ARG A 200 11.28 15.97 -14.45
N ARG A 201 11.23 14.68 -14.13
CA ARG A 201 12.38 13.92 -13.65
C ARG A 201 12.52 12.64 -14.45
N PHE A 202 13.76 12.41 -14.88
CA PHE A 202 14.23 11.12 -15.34
C PHE A 202 14.56 10.32 -14.11
#